data_AF-A0A8T3BGU7-F1
#
_entry.id   AF-A0A8T3BGU7-F1
#
_cell.length_a   1.000
_cell.length_b   1.000
_cell.length_c   1.000
_cell.angle_alpha   90.00
_cell.angle_beta   90.00
_cell.angle_gamma   90.00
#
_symmetry.space_group_name_H-M   'P 1'
#
loop_
_entity.id
_entity.type
_entity.pdbx_description
1 polymer ?
#
loop_
_entity_poly.entity_id
_entity_poly.type
_entity_poly.pdbx_seq_one_letter_code
_entity_poly.pdbx_strand_id
1 'polypeptide(L)'
;MSDEWRMSVLILIFKNKGDAQDCANYRGIKLMCFTLKIWEGVMEHRLRRDTNVSQNQFGFMPGRLTMEAMHLLRGLTEKYRENEDIHMIFIDLEKAYDKVTREVLWRVIEKKGVNNAYIQIIKDMYVRSITCVQTQGGLIKYFSISIGLHQGSALSPYLFALIMDVLTRHLQEDVPWCMLFADDILLVDQSREGVEGKLELWRSTLESKGFRFSDLKQNIWIVILVVIDLVRGL
;
A
#
# COMPACT_ATOMS: atom_id res chain seq x y z
N MET A 1 24.77 -10.35 -3.37
CA MET A 1 24.72 -8.99 -3.96
C MET A 1 25.95 -8.19 -3.58
N SER A 2 26.38 -7.28 -4.47
CA SER A 2 27.45 -6.29 -4.24
C SER A 2 27.13 -5.40 -3.04
N ASP A 3 28.15 -4.92 -2.34
CA ASP A 3 28.00 -4.05 -1.18
C ASP A 3 27.36 -2.71 -1.55
N GLU A 4 27.61 -2.20 -2.76
CA GLU A 4 26.97 -0.97 -3.28
C GLU A 4 25.44 -1.08 -3.33
N TRP A 5 24.91 -2.27 -3.62
CA TRP A 5 23.47 -2.50 -3.69
C TRP A 5 22.83 -2.57 -2.29
N ARG A 6 23.64 -2.76 -1.25
CA ARG A 6 23.16 -2.79 0.14
C ARG A 6 23.09 -1.39 0.74
N MET A 7 23.72 -0.40 0.10
CA MET A 7 23.78 0.98 0.56
C MET A 7 22.66 1.83 -0.03
N SER A 8 22.13 2.74 0.77
CA SER A 8 21.16 3.73 0.31
C SER A 8 21.25 5.03 1.10
N VAL A 9 20.71 6.10 0.50
CA VAL A 9 20.58 7.41 1.13
C VAL A 9 19.10 7.72 1.33
N LEU A 10 18.71 8.01 2.57
CA LEU A 10 17.35 8.44 2.91
C LEU A 10 17.26 9.96 2.82
N ILE A 11 16.40 10.45 1.94
CA ILE A 11 16.05 11.87 1.83
C ILE A 11 14.69 12.09 2.48
N LEU A 12 14.59 13.09 3.34
CA LEU A 12 13.33 13.47 3.98
C LEU A 12 12.66 14.58 3.18
N ILE A 13 11.45 14.33 2.69
CA ILE A 13 10.61 15.32 2.00
C ILE A 13 9.49 15.74 2.93
N PHE A 14 9.39 17.03 3.23
CA PHE A 14 8.31 17.54 4.05
C PHE A 14 6.97 17.38 3.32
N LYS A 15 5.94 16.86 4.01
CA LYS A 15 4.61 16.63 3.43
C LYS A 15 3.80 17.93 3.24
N ASN A 16 4.37 19.09 3.54
CA ASN A 16 3.71 20.40 3.51
C ASN A 16 2.41 20.44 4.36
N LYS A 17 2.37 19.64 5.44
CA LYS A 17 1.23 19.54 6.37
C LYS A 17 1.77 19.30 7.78
N GLY A 18 1.13 19.95 8.77
CA GLY A 18 1.52 19.84 10.18
C GLY A 18 2.76 20.67 10.54
N ASP A 19 3.31 20.39 11.71
CA ASP A 19 4.54 21.02 12.20
C ASP A 19 5.77 20.47 11.47
N ALA A 20 6.62 21.37 10.95
CA ALA A 20 7.89 21.03 10.32
C ALA A 20 8.94 20.51 11.31
N GLN A 21 8.75 20.68 12.62
CA GLN A 21 9.63 20.08 13.62
C GLN A 21 9.27 18.62 13.92
N ASP A 22 8.07 18.18 13.56
CA ASP A 22 7.65 16.79 13.74
C ASP A 22 8.14 15.91 12.58
N CYS A 23 9.00 14.94 12.93
CA CYS A 23 9.55 13.96 12.00
C CYS A 23 8.47 13.11 11.30
N ALA A 24 7.28 12.94 11.90
CA ALA A 24 6.17 12.20 11.29
C ALA A 24 5.60 12.89 10.03
N ASN A 25 5.80 14.21 9.93
CA ASN A 25 5.37 15.03 8.80
C ASN A 25 6.35 15.00 7.61
N TYR A 26 7.39 14.19 7.70
CA TYR A 26 8.29 13.92 6.59
C TYR A 26 7.99 12.57 5.93
N ARG A 27 8.23 12.51 4.63
CA ARG A 27 8.19 11.28 3.81
C ARG A 27 9.62 10.92 3.46
N GLY A 28 10.10 9.80 3.96
CA GLY A 28 11.42 9.28 3.65
C GLY A 28 11.45 8.63 2.26
N ILE A 29 12.30 9.10 1.37
CA ILE A 29 12.56 8.45 0.07
C ILE A 29 13.95 7.83 0.12
N LYS A 30 14.00 6.53 -0.16
CA LYS A 30 15.25 5.76 -0.19
C LYS A 30 15.84 5.84 -1.59
N LEU A 31 16.93 6.59 -1.73
CA LEU A 31 17.76 6.58 -2.92
C LEU A 31 18.66 5.34 -2.90
N MET A 32 18.35 4.42 -3.79
CA MET A 32 19.08 3.17 -3.99
C MET A 32 19.92 3.23 -5.27
N CYS A 33 20.93 2.36 -5.35
CA CYS A 33 21.75 2.21 -6.54
C CYS A 33 20.88 2.00 -7.80
N PHE A 34 21.23 2.70 -8.88
CA PHE A 34 20.47 2.65 -10.13
C PHE A 34 20.41 1.24 -10.73
N THR A 35 21.52 0.49 -10.69
CA THR A 35 21.59 -0.88 -11.19
C THR A 35 20.72 -1.84 -10.38
N LEU A 36 20.57 -1.61 -9.06
CA LEU A 36 19.60 -2.34 -8.24
C LEU A 36 18.16 -2.07 -8.70
N LYS A 37 17.80 -0.82 -9.01
CA LYS A 37 16.44 -0.49 -9.50
C LYS A 37 16.10 -1.19 -10.82
N ILE A 38 17.08 -1.30 -11.74
CA ILE A 38 16.90 -2.07 -12.97
C ILE A 38 16.63 -3.54 -12.63
N TRP A 39 17.44 -4.12 -11.74
CA TRP A 39 17.30 -5.50 -11.32
C TRP A 39 15.96 -5.77 -10.61
N GLU A 40 15.52 -4.86 -9.76
CA GLU A 40 14.19 -4.88 -9.14
C GLU A 40 13.08 -4.87 -10.19
N GLY A 41 13.19 -4.07 -11.24
CA GLY A 41 12.22 -4.05 -12.35
C GLY A 41 12.15 -5.37 -13.11
N VAL A 42 13.29 -6.02 -13.37
CA VAL A 42 13.32 -7.35 -13.99
C VAL A 42 12.66 -8.40 -13.08
N MET A 43 12.96 -8.35 -11.79
CA MET A 43 12.36 -9.25 -10.80
C MET A 43 10.85 -9.05 -10.69
N GLU A 44 10.39 -7.81 -10.65
CA GLU A 44 8.98 -7.46 -10.59
C GLU A 44 8.22 -8.03 -11.80
N HIS A 45 8.76 -7.84 -13.01
CA HIS A 45 8.15 -8.34 -14.24
C HIS A 45 8.04 -9.87 -14.26
N ARG A 46 9.03 -10.58 -13.69
CA ARG A 46 9.00 -12.04 -13.56
C ARG A 46 7.96 -12.48 -12.53
N LEU A 47 7.93 -11.84 -11.36
CA LEU A 47 6.95 -12.17 -10.31
C LEU A 47 5.52 -11.95 -10.79
N ARG A 48 5.26 -10.93 -11.62
CA ARG A 48 3.94 -10.71 -12.22
C ARG A 48 3.47 -11.82 -13.17
N ARG A 49 4.40 -12.56 -13.77
CA ARG A 49 4.06 -13.71 -14.63
C ARG A 49 3.69 -14.93 -13.81
N ASP A 50 4.34 -15.09 -12.66
CA ASP A 50 4.22 -16.28 -11.83
C ASP A 50 3.18 -16.13 -10.72
N THR A 51 2.71 -14.90 -10.46
CA THR A 51 1.76 -14.61 -9.40
C THR A 51 0.65 -13.67 -9.86
N ASN A 52 -0.51 -13.81 -9.23
CA ASN A 52 -1.68 -12.98 -9.49
C ASN A 52 -2.09 -12.20 -8.25
N VAL A 53 -2.61 -11.00 -8.47
CA VAL A 53 -3.24 -10.15 -7.46
C VAL A 53 -4.72 -10.07 -7.78
N SER A 54 -5.57 -10.11 -6.75
CA SER A 54 -7.02 -9.94 -6.89
C SER A 54 -7.41 -8.74 -7.75
N GLN A 55 -8.56 -8.83 -8.43
CA GLN A 55 -9.14 -7.75 -9.23
C GLN A 55 -9.46 -6.51 -8.40
N ASN A 56 -9.65 -6.67 -7.09
CA ASN A 56 -9.90 -5.59 -6.15
C ASN A 56 -8.73 -4.59 -6.02
N GLN A 57 -7.50 -4.99 -6.36
CA GLN A 57 -6.34 -4.09 -6.29
C GLN A 57 -6.18 -3.32 -7.59
N PHE A 58 -6.40 -2.01 -7.53
CA PHE A 58 -6.18 -1.07 -8.64
C PHE A 58 -4.82 -0.39 -8.53
N GLY A 59 -4.27 -0.27 -7.32
CA GLY A 59 -2.97 0.35 -7.08
C GLY A 59 -1.82 -0.42 -7.72
N PHE A 60 -0.99 0.28 -8.52
CA PHE A 60 0.22 -0.28 -9.15
C PHE A 60 -0.02 -1.51 -10.04
N MET A 61 -1.23 -1.68 -10.56
CA MET A 61 -1.59 -2.76 -11.48
C MET A 61 -1.67 -2.25 -12.92
N PRO A 62 -1.03 -2.92 -13.89
CA PRO A 62 -1.12 -2.51 -15.29
C PRO A 62 -2.55 -2.67 -15.79
N GLY A 63 -3.05 -1.66 -16.49
CA GLY A 63 -4.40 -1.66 -17.05
C GLY A 63 -5.52 -1.57 -16.00
N ARG A 64 -5.22 -1.15 -14.75
CA ARG A 64 -6.22 -0.82 -13.74
C ARG A 64 -6.02 0.62 -13.30
N LEU A 65 -6.86 1.51 -13.80
CA LEU A 65 -6.74 2.94 -13.53
C LEU A 65 -7.72 3.36 -12.45
N THR A 66 -7.35 4.39 -11.68
CA THR A 66 -8.27 5.04 -10.73
C THR A 66 -9.54 5.53 -11.43
N MET A 67 -9.46 5.91 -12.71
CA MET A 67 -10.63 6.30 -13.49
C MET A 67 -11.64 5.17 -13.70
N GLU A 68 -11.19 3.93 -13.87
CA GLU A 68 -12.08 2.77 -14.02
C GLU A 68 -12.82 2.50 -12.72
N ALA A 69 -12.10 2.54 -11.59
CA ALA A 69 -12.72 2.38 -10.28
C ALA A 69 -13.71 3.52 -9.97
N MET A 70 -13.40 4.77 -10.33
CA MET A 70 -14.34 5.88 -10.23
C MET A 70 -15.58 5.67 -11.11
N HIS A 71 -15.42 5.14 -12.33
CA HIS A 71 -16.54 4.84 -13.20
C HIS A 71 -17.45 3.74 -12.60
N LEU A 72 -16.86 2.69 -12.03
CA LEU A 72 -17.58 1.63 -11.34
C LEU A 72 -18.34 2.15 -10.11
N LEU A 73 -17.71 3.03 -9.32
CA LEU A 73 -18.37 3.69 -8.19
C LEU A 73 -19.54 4.56 -8.62
N ARG A 74 -19.37 5.35 -9.69
CA ARG A 74 -20.46 6.17 -10.24
C ARG A 74 -21.63 5.31 -10.69
N GLY A 75 -21.36 4.25 -11.46
CA GLY A 75 -22.39 3.31 -11.89
C GLY A 75 -23.12 2.65 -10.71
N LEU A 76 -22.40 2.31 -9.64
CA LEU A 76 -23.00 1.82 -8.41
C LEU A 76 -23.91 2.87 -7.78
N THR A 77 -23.43 4.10 -7.58
CA THR A 77 -24.25 5.18 -6.99
C THR A 77 -25.47 5.53 -7.82
N GLU A 78 -25.39 5.47 -9.15
CA GLU A 78 -26.52 5.71 -10.05
C GLU A 78 -27.56 4.60 -9.96
N LYS A 79 -27.13 3.33 -9.88
CA LYS A 79 -28.03 2.18 -9.78
C LYS A 79 -28.93 2.23 -8.55
N TYR A 80 -28.41 2.70 -7.43
CA TYR A 80 -29.14 2.73 -6.15
C TYR A 80 -29.76 4.10 -5.83
N ARG A 81 -29.58 5.09 -6.73
CA ARG A 81 -30.03 6.48 -6.58
C ARG A 81 -31.50 6.65 -6.20
N GLU A 82 -32.38 5.74 -6.60
CA GLU A 82 -33.83 5.93 -6.51
C GLU A 82 -34.51 5.16 -5.37
N ASN A 83 -33.88 4.17 -4.73
CA ASN A 83 -34.58 3.32 -3.74
C ASN A 83 -33.75 2.79 -2.56
N GLU A 84 -32.41 2.92 -2.54
CA GLU A 84 -31.60 2.40 -1.43
C GLU A 84 -30.38 3.28 -1.17
N ASP A 85 -30.03 3.45 0.11
CA ASP A 85 -28.82 4.16 0.49
C ASP A 85 -27.57 3.29 0.25
N ILE A 86 -26.47 3.91 -0.17
CA ILE A 86 -25.15 3.28 -0.19
C ILE A 86 -24.27 4.01 0.82
N HIS A 87 -23.58 3.21 1.63
CA HIS A 87 -22.61 3.66 2.60
C HIS A 87 -21.21 3.30 2.11
N MET A 88 -20.27 4.24 2.23
CA MET A 88 -18.89 4.05 1.82
C MET A 88 -17.95 4.52 2.92
N ILE A 89 -16.87 3.77 3.15
CA ILE A 89 -15.80 4.19 4.02
C ILE A 89 -14.45 4.07 3.32
N PHE A 90 -13.69 5.15 3.43
CA PHE A 90 -12.29 5.19 3.01
C PHE A 90 -11.41 4.96 4.24
N ILE A 91 -10.51 4.00 4.08
CA ILE A 91 -9.55 3.59 5.09
C ILE A 91 -8.16 3.87 4.53
N ASP A 92 -7.35 4.59 5.28
CA ASP A 92 -5.95 4.88 4.98
C ASP A 92 -5.08 4.17 6.03
N LEU A 93 -4.09 3.41 5.58
CA LEU A 93 -3.15 2.70 6.45
C LEU A 93 -1.94 3.57 6.79
N GLU A 94 -1.73 3.81 8.08
CA GLU A 94 -0.66 4.69 8.55
C GLU A 94 0.71 4.05 8.29
N LYS A 95 1.54 4.69 7.45
CA LYS A 95 2.92 4.26 7.13
C LYS A 95 2.98 2.79 6.73
N ALA A 96 2.05 2.34 5.88
CA ALA A 96 1.85 0.92 5.59
C ALA A 96 3.14 0.22 5.10
N TYR A 97 3.93 0.89 4.25
CA TYR A 97 5.19 0.35 3.75
C TYR A 97 6.22 0.15 4.86
N ASP A 98 6.31 1.08 5.82
CA ASP A 98 7.30 1.03 6.91
C ASP A 98 6.97 -0.05 7.95
N LYS A 99 5.70 -0.44 8.06
CA LYS A 99 5.21 -1.42 9.04
C LYS A 99 5.33 -2.88 8.59
N VAL A 100 5.63 -3.14 7.31
CA VAL A 100 5.77 -4.51 6.80
C VAL A 100 6.97 -5.19 7.45
N THR A 101 6.74 -6.22 8.25
CA THR A 101 7.81 -7.05 8.81
C THR A 101 8.36 -8.00 7.74
N ARG A 102 9.64 -8.36 7.88
CA ARG A 102 10.30 -9.32 6.98
C ARG A 102 9.62 -10.69 7.04
N GLU A 103 9.20 -11.11 8.23
CA GLU A 103 8.48 -12.36 8.44
C GLU A 103 7.17 -12.42 7.64
N VAL A 104 6.38 -11.35 7.68
CA VAL A 104 5.14 -11.24 6.88
C VAL A 104 5.46 -11.29 5.39
N LEU A 105 6.45 -10.53 4.93
CA LEU A 105 6.86 -10.53 3.53
C LEU A 105 7.24 -11.93 3.03
N TRP A 106 8.07 -12.67 3.78
CA TRP A 106 8.51 -14.01 3.38
C TRP A 106 7.34 -15.00 3.34
N ARG A 107 6.50 -15.02 4.37
CA ARG A 107 5.32 -15.89 4.42
C ARG A 107 4.34 -15.62 3.27
N VAL A 108 4.14 -14.35 2.91
CA VAL A 108 3.25 -13.95 1.81
C VAL A 108 3.79 -14.45 0.47
N ILE A 109 5.07 -14.18 0.19
CA ILE A 109 5.70 -14.58 -1.08
C ILE A 109 5.70 -16.11 -1.22
N GLU A 110 5.97 -16.84 -0.14
CA GLU A 110 5.88 -18.31 -0.09
C GLU A 110 4.44 -18.79 -0.34
N LYS A 111 3.44 -18.19 0.32
CA LYS A 111 2.02 -18.52 0.12
C LYS A 111 1.51 -18.20 -1.29
N LYS A 112 2.12 -17.25 -1.99
CA LYS A 112 1.83 -16.93 -3.39
C LYS A 112 2.44 -17.91 -4.38
N GLY A 113 3.21 -18.90 -3.93
CA GLY A 113 3.79 -19.92 -4.80
C GLY A 113 5.00 -19.43 -5.60
N VAL A 114 5.62 -18.34 -5.18
CA VAL A 114 6.84 -17.82 -5.85
C VAL A 114 7.95 -18.86 -5.73
N ASN A 115 8.67 -19.10 -6.84
CA ASN A 115 9.79 -20.02 -6.87
C ASN A 115 10.84 -19.65 -5.80
N ASN A 116 11.29 -20.64 -5.01
CA ASN A 116 12.25 -20.43 -3.93
C ASN A 116 13.52 -19.69 -4.37
N ALA A 117 14.00 -19.89 -5.61
CA ALA A 117 15.15 -19.16 -6.13
C ALA A 117 14.91 -17.64 -6.15
N TYR A 118 13.71 -17.19 -6.54
CA TYR A 118 13.33 -15.78 -6.47
C TYR A 118 13.19 -15.30 -5.04
N ILE A 119 12.63 -16.12 -4.15
CA ILE A 119 12.53 -15.80 -2.72
C ILE A 119 13.93 -15.53 -2.13
N GLN A 120 14.92 -16.36 -2.44
CA GLN A 120 16.29 -16.15 -1.94
C GLN A 120 16.92 -14.87 -2.50
N ILE A 121 16.69 -14.55 -3.77
CA ILE A 121 17.18 -13.29 -4.37
C ILE A 121 16.55 -12.09 -3.67
N ILE A 122 15.23 -12.10 -3.46
CA ILE A 122 14.52 -11.01 -2.79
C ILE A 122 15.00 -10.90 -1.33
N LYS A 123 15.19 -12.03 -0.63
CA LYS A 123 15.78 -12.05 0.73
C LYS A 123 17.15 -11.36 0.73
N ASP A 124 18.04 -11.65 -0.22
CA ASP A 124 19.37 -11.01 -0.28
C ASP A 124 19.31 -9.50 -0.55
N MET A 125 18.26 -9.01 -1.25
CA MET A 125 18.03 -7.57 -1.48
C MET A 125 17.69 -6.79 -0.21
N TYR A 126 17.01 -7.45 0.74
CA TYR A 126 16.56 -6.81 1.98
C TYR A 126 17.54 -7.03 3.13
N VAL A 127 18.23 -8.17 3.15
CA VAL A 127 19.18 -8.53 4.21
C VAL A 127 20.43 -7.66 4.14
N ARG A 128 20.94 -7.26 5.32
CA ARG A 128 22.14 -6.40 5.47
C ARG A 128 22.04 -5.06 4.72
N SER A 129 20.84 -4.61 4.40
CA SER A 129 20.67 -3.26 3.85
C SER A 129 20.99 -2.22 4.91
N ILE A 130 21.88 -1.29 4.56
CA ILE A 130 22.28 -0.16 5.40
C ILE A 130 21.86 1.14 4.70
N THR A 131 21.38 2.09 5.49
CA THR A 131 21.03 3.41 4.99
C THR A 131 21.68 4.49 5.83
N CYS A 132 21.94 5.64 5.24
CA CYS A 132 22.20 6.88 5.97
C CYS A 132 21.08 7.89 5.72
N VAL A 133 21.00 8.95 6.51
CA VAL A 133 20.09 10.08 6.26
C VAL A 133 20.89 11.24 5.69
N GLN A 134 20.38 11.85 4.62
CA GLN A 134 20.89 13.11 4.09
C GLN A 134 20.17 14.27 4.76
N THR A 135 20.95 15.15 5.40
CA THR A 135 20.47 16.40 5.99
C THR A 135 21.13 17.60 5.31
N GLN A 136 20.70 18.82 5.65
CA GLN A 136 21.37 20.04 5.19
C GLN A 136 22.85 20.10 5.62
N GLY A 137 23.21 19.45 6.73
CA GLY A 137 24.59 19.35 7.23
C GLY A 137 25.41 18.21 6.63
N GLY A 138 24.88 17.47 5.66
CA GLY A 138 25.53 16.33 5.02
C GLY A 138 24.96 14.97 5.42
N LEU A 139 25.71 13.91 5.13
CA LEU A 139 25.33 12.52 5.40
C LEU A 139 25.61 12.14 6.84
N ILE A 140 24.61 11.55 7.50
CA ILE A 140 24.75 10.97 8.84
C ILE A 140 25.36 9.56 8.74
N LYS A 141 25.82 9.00 9.87
CA LYS A 141 26.27 7.61 10.00
C LYS A 141 25.24 6.60 9.46
N TYR A 142 25.75 5.56 8.80
CA TYR A 142 24.94 4.44 8.34
C TYR A 142 24.36 3.63 9.50
N PHE A 143 23.12 3.16 9.31
CA PHE A 143 22.41 2.25 10.21
C PHE A 143 21.70 1.15 9.41
N SER A 144 21.42 0.02 10.06
CA SER A 144 20.75 -1.13 9.43
C SER A 144 19.23 -0.94 9.37
N ILE A 145 18.61 -1.41 8.28
CA ILE A 145 17.16 -1.45 8.14
C ILE A 145 16.68 -2.89 8.29
N SER A 146 15.86 -3.14 9.30
CA SER A 146 15.29 -4.48 9.57
C SER A 146 13.80 -4.60 9.25
N ILE A 147 13.09 -3.48 9.04
CA ILE A 147 11.64 -3.44 8.80
C ILE A 147 11.30 -2.61 7.57
N GLY A 148 10.13 -2.84 7.01
CA GLY A 148 9.52 -2.02 5.98
C GLY A 148 9.99 -2.34 4.56
N LEU A 149 9.14 -2.04 3.59
CA LEU A 149 9.48 -2.09 2.17
C LEU A 149 10.28 -0.84 1.79
N HIS A 150 11.17 -0.96 0.81
CA HIS A 150 11.99 0.16 0.37
C HIS A 150 11.14 1.18 -0.40
N GLN A 151 10.90 2.34 0.19
CA GLN A 151 10.17 3.41 -0.48
C GLN A 151 11.03 4.04 -1.59
N GLY A 152 10.60 3.94 -2.85
CA GLY A 152 11.39 4.32 -4.05
C GLY A 152 12.02 3.13 -4.79
N SER A 153 11.73 1.90 -4.35
CA SER A 153 12.00 0.66 -5.07
C SER A 153 11.03 0.46 -6.22
N ALA A 154 11.51 -0.15 -7.30
CA ALA A 154 10.66 -0.60 -8.41
C ALA A 154 9.85 -1.85 -8.04
N LEU A 155 10.35 -2.66 -7.09
CA LEU A 155 9.75 -3.93 -6.70
C LEU A 155 8.77 -3.80 -5.51
N SER A 156 9.06 -2.88 -4.57
CA SER A 156 8.24 -2.71 -3.35
C SER A 156 6.73 -2.53 -3.60
N PRO A 157 6.26 -1.74 -4.60
CA PRO A 157 4.83 -1.57 -4.81
C PRO A 157 4.11 -2.88 -5.14
N TYR A 158 4.74 -3.74 -5.95
CA TYR A 158 4.17 -5.03 -6.29
C TYR A 158 4.20 -6.01 -5.12
N LEU A 159 5.30 -6.03 -4.35
CA LEU A 159 5.37 -6.82 -3.11
C LEU A 159 4.28 -6.39 -2.11
N PHE A 160 4.04 -5.10 -1.97
CA PHE A 160 2.97 -4.58 -1.12
C PHE A 160 1.59 -5.05 -1.59
N ALA A 161 1.32 -5.01 -2.90
CA ALA A 161 0.09 -5.53 -3.48
C ALA A 161 -0.11 -7.02 -3.18
N LEU A 162 0.94 -7.85 -3.29
CA LEU A 162 0.88 -9.27 -2.93
C LEU A 162 0.60 -9.48 -1.43
N ILE A 163 1.22 -8.67 -0.55
CA ILE A 163 0.97 -8.71 0.90
C ILE A 163 -0.49 -8.39 1.19
N MET A 164 -0.98 -7.24 0.72
CA MET A 164 -2.35 -6.82 0.96
C MET A 164 -3.34 -7.86 0.43
N ASP A 165 -3.06 -8.43 -0.75
CA ASP A 165 -3.91 -9.45 -1.32
C ASP A 165 -3.96 -10.72 -0.46
N VAL A 166 -2.81 -11.24 0.00
CA VAL A 166 -2.79 -12.44 0.87
C VAL A 166 -3.44 -12.17 2.23
N LEU A 167 -3.18 -11.01 2.83
CA LEU A 167 -3.67 -10.69 4.17
C LEU A 167 -5.18 -10.45 4.17
N THR A 168 -5.72 -9.85 3.09
CA THR A 168 -7.13 -9.45 3.02
C THR A 168 -7.96 -10.34 2.11
N ARG A 169 -7.41 -11.40 1.49
CA ARG A 169 -8.12 -12.23 0.50
C ARG A 169 -9.50 -12.73 0.94
N HIS A 170 -9.60 -13.12 2.21
CA HIS A 170 -10.82 -13.67 2.80
C HIS A 170 -11.84 -12.59 3.20
N LEU A 171 -11.44 -11.32 3.17
CA LEU A 171 -12.25 -10.14 3.47
C LEU A 171 -12.73 -9.40 2.22
N GLN A 172 -12.11 -9.67 1.06
CA GLN A 172 -12.41 -8.99 -0.19
C GLN A 172 -13.71 -9.54 -0.79
N GLU A 173 -14.72 -8.68 -0.85
CA GLU A 173 -15.94 -8.87 -1.66
C GLU A 173 -15.69 -8.49 -3.12
N ASP A 174 -16.60 -8.82 -4.03
CA ASP A 174 -16.43 -8.47 -5.45
C ASP A 174 -16.41 -6.95 -5.68
N VAL A 175 -15.70 -6.52 -6.72
CA VAL A 175 -15.74 -5.12 -7.18
C VAL A 175 -17.18 -4.79 -7.64
N PRO A 176 -17.76 -3.64 -7.24
CA PRO A 176 -17.15 -2.50 -6.55
C PRO A 176 -17.33 -2.44 -5.02
N TRP A 177 -17.76 -3.52 -4.36
CA TRP A 177 -18.03 -3.55 -2.91
C TRP A 177 -16.77 -3.43 -2.04
N CYS A 178 -15.64 -3.90 -2.58
CA CYS A 178 -14.33 -3.72 -1.98
C CYS A 178 -13.32 -3.31 -3.06
N MET A 179 -12.61 -2.20 -2.86
CA MET A 179 -11.56 -1.75 -3.78
C MET A 179 -10.34 -1.29 -3.00
N LEU A 180 -9.16 -1.60 -3.54
CA LEU A 180 -7.86 -1.31 -2.93
C LEU A 180 -7.04 -0.47 -3.89
N PHE A 181 -6.41 0.57 -3.37
CA PHE A 181 -5.46 1.43 -4.09
C PHE A 181 -4.18 1.53 -3.27
N ALA A 182 -3.34 0.51 -3.39
CA ALA A 182 -2.18 0.33 -2.53
C ALA A 182 -2.59 0.33 -1.05
N ASP A 183 -2.23 1.38 -0.30
CA ASP A 183 -2.51 1.57 1.13
C ASP A 183 -3.88 2.18 1.44
N ASP A 184 -4.59 2.69 0.43
CA ASP A 184 -5.98 3.13 0.55
C ASP A 184 -6.95 1.97 0.27
N ILE A 185 -7.98 1.85 1.09
CA ILE A 185 -9.00 0.80 1.03
C ILE A 185 -10.37 1.48 1.01
N LEU A 186 -11.24 1.06 0.09
CA LEU A 186 -12.62 1.49 0.00
C LEU A 186 -13.54 0.30 0.22
N LEU A 187 -14.40 0.41 1.23
CA LEU A 187 -15.45 -0.57 1.52
C LEU A 187 -16.80 0.08 1.29
N VAL A 188 -17.70 -0.68 0.68
CA VAL A 188 -19.05 -0.24 0.33
C VAL A 188 -20.06 -1.25 0.86
N ASP A 189 -21.19 -0.77 1.35
CA ASP A 189 -22.33 -1.59 1.75
C ASP A 189 -23.65 -0.82 1.54
N GLN A 190 -24.77 -1.53 1.52
CA GLN A 190 -26.12 -0.95 1.43
C GLN A 190 -26.64 -0.46 2.79
N SER A 191 -25.93 -0.78 3.89
CA SER A 191 -26.30 -0.38 5.23
C SER A 191 -25.12 0.23 5.98
N ARG A 192 -25.42 1.14 6.90
CA ARG A 192 -24.41 1.74 7.77
C ARG A 192 -23.78 0.69 8.66
N GLU A 193 -24.60 -0.17 9.26
CA GLU A 193 -24.18 -1.27 10.13
C GLU A 193 -23.28 -2.26 9.38
N GLY A 194 -23.58 -2.52 8.11
CA GLY A 194 -22.76 -3.37 7.25
C GLY A 194 -21.37 -2.79 7.01
N VAL A 195 -21.26 -1.50 6.64
CA VAL A 195 -19.94 -0.85 6.49
C VAL A 195 -19.17 -0.81 7.81
N GLU A 196 -19.83 -0.48 8.91
CA GLU A 196 -19.20 -0.43 10.25
C GLU A 196 -18.71 -1.83 10.67
N GLY A 197 -19.49 -2.88 10.41
CA GLY A 197 -19.08 -4.27 10.64
C GLY A 197 -17.88 -4.68 9.78
N LYS A 198 -17.87 -4.30 8.50
CA LYS A 198 -16.72 -4.53 7.60
C LYS A 198 -15.49 -3.78 8.11
N LEU A 199 -15.62 -2.52 8.50
CA LEU A 199 -14.51 -1.72 9.04
C LEU A 199 -13.86 -2.43 10.23
N GLU A 200 -14.66 -2.90 11.20
CA GLU A 200 -14.13 -3.55 12.40
C GLU A 200 -13.45 -4.90 12.09
N LEU A 201 -14.01 -5.66 11.16
CA LEU A 201 -13.39 -6.91 10.68
C LEU A 201 -12.06 -6.65 9.97
N TRP A 202 -11.99 -5.63 9.13
CA TRP A 202 -10.75 -5.20 8.46
C TRP A 202 -9.73 -4.67 9.46
N ARG A 203 -10.17 -3.87 10.43
CA ARG A 203 -9.32 -3.31 11.50
C ARG A 203 -8.68 -4.42 12.32
N SER A 204 -9.49 -5.27 12.93
CA SER A 204 -8.99 -6.40 13.74
C SER A 204 -8.03 -7.30 12.97
N THR A 205 -8.35 -7.60 11.70
CA THR A 205 -7.49 -8.45 10.85
C THR A 205 -6.15 -7.78 10.55
N LEU A 206 -6.13 -6.53 10.11
CA LEU A 206 -4.90 -5.83 9.72
C LEU A 206 -4.03 -5.45 10.93
N GLU A 207 -4.65 -5.06 12.05
CA GLU A 207 -3.95 -4.79 13.31
C GLU A 207 -3.28 -6.03 13.88
N SER A 208 -3.94 -7.20 13.79
CA SER A 208 -3.31 -8.49 14.17
C SER A 208 -2.06 -8.83 13.35
N LYS A 209 -1.86 -8.16 12.20
CA LYS A 209 -0.70 -8.31 11.30
C LYS A 209 0.29 -7.16 11.39
N GLY A 210 0.07 -6.21 12.32
CA GLY A 210 0.99 -5.10 12.60
C GLY A 210 0.74 -3.83 11.79
N PHE A 211 -0.34 -3.77 10.99
CA PHE A 211 -0.76 -2.52 10.36
C PHE A 211 -1.54 -1.66 11.36
N ARG A 212 -1.63 -0.35 11.12
CA ARG A 212 -2.54 0.52 11.88
C ARG A 212 -3.24 1.46 10.92
N PHE A 213 -4.44 1.86 11.31
CA PHE A 213 -5.26 2.79 10.55
C PHE A 213 -4.82 4.21 10.90
N SER A 214 -4.85 5.12 9.94
CA SER A 214 -4.61 6.53 10.19
C SER A 214 -5.79 7.15 10.94
N ASP A 215 -5.54 7.74 12.10
CA ASP A 215 -6.57 8.40 12.94
C ASP A 215 -7.25 9.59 12.24
N LEU A 216 -6.59 10.17 11.23
CA LEU A 216 -6.95 11.45 10.61
C LEU A 216 -7.80 11.35 9.34
N LYS A 217 -8.15 10.15 8.87
CA LYS A 217 -8.82 9.95 7.56
C LYS A 217 -9.96 8.93 7.56
N GLN A 218 -10.47 8.52 8.71
CA GLN A 218 -11.68 7.68 8.76
C GLN A 218 -12.93 8.57 8.61
N ASN A 219 -13.08 9.17 7.43
CA ASN A 219 -14.32 9.86 7.10
C ASN A 219 -15.32 8.80 6.64
N ILE A 220 -16.29 8.49 7.49
CA ILE A 220 -17.50 7.78 7.08
C ILE A 220 -18.27 8.75 6.19
N TRP A 221 -18.33 8.46 4.90
CA TRP A 221 -19.21 9.19 3.99
C TRP A 221 -20.51 8.40 3.90
N ILE A 222 -21.56 8.90 4.54
CA ILE A 222 -22.91 8.52 4.18
C ILE A 222 -23.15 9.17 2.82
N VAL A 223 -23.18 8.38 1.74
CA VAL A 223 -23.57 8.89 0.43
C VAL A 223 -25.09 8.91 0.37
N ILE A 224 -25.71 9.85 1.09
CA ILE A 224 -26.96 10.46 0.62
C ILE A 224 -26.49 11.59 -0.31
N LEU A 225 -26.30 11.26 -1.58
CA LEU A 225 -26.06 12.24 -2.66
C LEU A 225 -25.00 13.33 -2.37
N VAL A 226 -23.70 13.02 -2.27
CA VAL A 226 -22.65 14.03 -2.52
C VAL A 226 -21.45 13.42 -3.26
N VAL A 227 -21.62 13.16 -4.56
CA VAL A 227 -20.51 12.87 -5.49
C VAL A 227 -19.77 14.18 -5.90
N ILE A 228 -20.15 15.33 -5.35
CA ILE A 228 -19.69 16.65 -5.85
C ILE A 228 -18.40 17.15 -5.17
N ASP A 229 -18.05 16.72 -3.95
CA ASP A 229 -16.93 17.33 -3.23
C ASP A 229 -15.57 16.64 -3.45
N LEU A 230 -15.52 15.40 -3.92
CA LEU A 230 -14.23 14.75 -4.25
C LEU A 230 -13.61 15.25 -5.56
N VAL A 231 -14.38 15.91 -6.43
CA VAL A 231 -13.92 16.44 -7.72
C VAL A 231 -13.45 17.91 -7.62
N ARG A 232 -13.79 18.62 -6.54
CA ARG A 232 -13.39 20.03 -6.35
C ARG A 232 -11.99 20.22 -5.74
N GLY A 233 -11.30 19.13 -5.40
CA GLY A 233 -9.98 19.16 -4.76
C GLY A 233 -8.81 18.64 -5.60
N LEU A 234 -9.01 18.40 -6.90
CA LEU A 234 -7.94 18.10 -7.87
C LEU A 234 -7.72 19.28 -8.82
#